data_AF-A0A8T5XT70-F1
#
_entry.id   AF-A0A8T5XT70-F1
#
_cell.length_a   1.000
_cell.length_b   1.000
_cell.length_c   1.000
_cell.angle_alpha   90.00
_cell.angle_beta   90.00
_cell.angle_gamma   90.00
#
_symmetry.space_group_name_H-M   'P 1'
#
loop_
_entity.id
_entity.type
_entity.pdbx_description
1 polymer ?
#
loop_
_entity_poly.entity_id
_entity_poly.type
_entity_poly.pdbx_seq_one_letter_code
_entity_poly.pdbx_strand_id
1 'polypeptide(L)'
;MEVIILKKVLIFIIIFLISYPVFGEDENETLLGEDDGYDSGYTMGELEGKIYGYEDFLEGNDNDWRDACPDNDDIEDDYNLDEEDRSYERDFEDGFKDGFEKGYEETYRKWNLKDIKKSYEDGIKNGNYFGNIMGEMAGKKDQYSNDRSDWEEAIKSDYDIKKEYSLYDTDDEYSEGFLYGFKEAFKESYKDSFRDTILETNKVLKKEAIKNGQTIGRDEGELFAKISYLRGNENSWDESIPTDSMLKEKYGLLREEKEYRNGFLVGYKDGFKESYIETFRDENLKNAKGNMEFEKISMDGGKVESFDENVTLDIDEATFYKEAYIGIVKGNFPYKNELNAASRMYDVKINNSYDSISLRKPMKLKFKYEGNKNAGIYKLKDNKWLYLSSKFEDGYIYTMIDNHYYTGGTYAVFLDDNYLELKDIKNHWAEEEINIFVRRNYISGYKDKTFRPEKNVSRGEFVTILDRIYNLRYPWSYNQHKFKDHMVFGPYRDSINKAVSNGYINGYTDNTFRPNVAISYQEIEWIIQRLPGKRNFKWKQIESKIIKDKGYRPASKDSMKKNITRAEIVYLFYNLNR
;
A
#
# COMPACT_ATOMS: atom_id res chain seq x y z
N MET A 1 -6.56 -5.88 -58.85
CA MET A 1 -7.59 -6.33 -57.87
C MET A 1 -6.95 -7.08 -56.70
N GLU A 2 -5.84 -7.83 -56.90
CA GLU A 2 -5.02 -8.40 -55.82
C GLU A 2 -4.08 -7.38 -55.13
N VAL A 3 -3.63 -6.32 -55.83
CA VAL A 3 -2.89 -5.16 -55.26
C VAL A 3 -3.70 -4.38 -54.20
N ILE A 4 -5.04 -4.43 -54.31
CA ILE A 4 -6.00 -3.76 -53.41
C ILE A 4 -6.32 -4.63 -52.18
N ILE A 5 -5.92 -5.91 -52.18
CA ILE A 5 -6.06 -6.81 -51.03
C ILE A 5 -4.74 -6.89 -50.24
N LEU A 6 -3.58 -6.74 -50.93
CA LEU A 6 -2.25 -6.66 -50.32
C LEU A 6 -2.00 -5.35 -49.55
N LYS A 7 -2.48 -4.19 -50.04
CA LYS A 7 -2.33 -2.90 -49.36
C LYS A 7 -3.24 -2.73 -48.12
N LYS A 8 -4.34 -3.51 -48.01
CA LYS A 8 -5.36 -3.43 -46.93
C LYS A 8 -4.93 -3.98 -45.57
N VAL A 9 -3.79 -4.64 -45.48
CA VAL A 9 -3.29 -5.25 -44.24
C VAL A 9 -2.23 -4.36 -43.57
N LEU A 10 -1.69 -3.38 -44.30
CA LEU A 10 -0.57 -2.53 -43.91
C LEU A 10 -0.83 -1.69 -42.65
N ILE A 11 -2.08 -1.25 -42.43
CA ILE A 11 -2.42 -0.28 -41.36
C ILE A 11 -3.26 -0.88 -40.22
N PHE A 12 -4.02 -1.95 -40.48
CA PHE A 12 -4.85 -2.58 -39.44
C PHE A 12 -4.03 -3.13 -38.25
N ILE A 13 -2.71 -3.28 -38.38
CA ILE A 13 -1.81 -3.83 -37.35
C ILE A 13 -0.82 -2.80 -36.77
N ILE A 14 -0.51 -1.70 -37.49
CA ILE A 14 0.20 -0.55 -36.91
C ILE A 14 -0.64 0.02 -35.74
N ILE A 15 -1.97 0.04 -35.90
CA ILE A 15 -2.92 0.48 -34.87
C ILE A 15 -3.11 -0.53 -33.72
N PHE A 16 -3.00 -1.85 -33.94
CA PHE A 16 -3.29 -2.84 -32.88
C PHE A 16 -2.21 -2.92 -31.78
N LEU A 17 -1.01 -2.38 -32.04
CA LEU A 17 0.06 -2.25 -31.03
C LEU A 17 0.05 -0.91 -30.28
N ILE A 18 -0.72 0.09 -30.73
CA ILE A 18 -0.61 1.48 -30.21
C ILE A 18 -1.92 1.98 -29.56
N SER A 19 -3.03 1.25 -29.69
CA SER A 19 -4.33 1.65 -29.12
C SER A 19 -4.83 0.75 -27.98
N TYR A 20 -4.63 1.16 -26.72
CA TYR A 20 -5.59 0.91 -25.62
C TYR A 20 -5.66 2.14 -24.70
N PRO A 21 -6.87 2.62 -24.33
CA PRO A 21 -7.01 3.76 -23.44
C PRO A 21 -6.64 3.38 -22.01
N VAL A 22 -5.75 4.17 -21.41
CA VAL A 22 -5.55 4.21 -19.95
C VAL A 22 -6.74 4.95 -19.34
N PHE A 23 -7.54 4.24 -18.53
CA PHE A 23 -8.48 4.88 -17.61
C PHE A 23 -7.71 5.38 -16.39
N GLY A 24 -7.72 6.70 -16.16
CA GLY A 24 -7.25 7.33 -14.92
C GLY A 24 -7.19 8.85 -15.06
N GLU A 25 -8.16 9.54 -14.45
CA GLU A 25 -8.17 10.99 -14.26
C GLU A 25 -6.93 11.43 -13.47
N ASP A 26 -6.13 12.36 -14.02
CA ASP A 26 -5.83 13.64 -13.38
C ASP A 26 -5.03 14.54 -14.35
N GLU A 27 -5.36 15.84 -14.32
CA GLU A 27 -4.92 16.87 -15.24
C GLU A 27 -3.43 17.23 -15.10
N ASN A 28 -2.83 17.58 -16.26
CA ASN A 28 -1.58 18.32 -16.47
C ASN A 28 -0.23 17.58 -16.35
N GLU A 29 0.19 16.94 -17.43
CA GLU A 29 1.42 17.31 -18.17
C GLU A 29 1.48 16.50 -19.49
N THR A 30 1.22 17.18 -20.60
CA THR A 30 1.36 16.70 -21.97
C THR A 30 2.83 16.36 -22.26
N LEU A 31 3.18 15.08 -22.16
CA LEU A 31 4.43 14.51 -22.69
C LEU A 31 4.12 13.12 -23.30
N LEU A 32 3.31 13.12 -24.36
CA LEU A 32 3.12 11.99 -25.28
C LEU A 32 3.66 12.45 -26.64
N GLY A 33 4.40 11.57 -27.32
CA GLY A 33 5.28 11.89 -28.46
C GLY A 33 4.58 12.56 -29.65
N GLU A 34 4.94 13.82 -29.90
CA GLU A 34 4.41 14.66 -30.99
C GLU A 34 5.18 14.52 -32.32
N ASP A 35 6.05 13.53 -32.56
CA ASP A 35 6.94 13.54 -33.76
C ASP A 35 7.04 12.22 -34.56
N ASP A 36 6.30 11.16 -34.20
CA ASP A 36 6.52 9.84 -34.81
C ASP A 36 5.99 9.73 -36.26
N GLY A 37 4.93 10.49 -36.59
CA GLY A 37 4.40 10.60 -37.96
C GLY A 37 5.34 11.38 -38.88
N TYR A 38 5.89 12.48 -38.37
CA TYR A 38 6.81 13.35 -39.09
C TYR A 38 8.11 12.64 -39.46
N ASP A 39 8.77 11.94 -38.53
CA ASP A 39 10.03 11.23 -38.82
C ASP A 39 9.84 10.10 -39.86
N SER A 40 8.69 9.43 -39.81
CA SER A 40 8.31 8.38 -40.76
C SER A 40 8.07 8.96 -42.16
N GLY A 41 7.27 10.02 -42.24
CA GLY A 41 7.02 10.77 -43.47
C GLY A 41 8.34 11.28 -44.05
N TYR A 42 9.17 11.93 -43.24
CA TYR A 42 10.46 12.48 -43.64
C TYR A 42 11.40 11.44 -44.25
N THR A 43 11.47 10.25 -43.66
CA THR A 43 12.33 9.18 -44.19
C THR A 43 11.83 8.71 -45.56
N MET A 44 10.52 8.55 -45.74
CA MET A 44 9.94 8.11 -47.00
C MET A 44 10.04 9.19 -48.08
N GLY A 45 9.72 10.43 -47.72
CA GLY A 45 9.88 11.59 -48.58
C GLY A 45 11.33 11.74 -49.03
N GLU A 46 12.31 11.61 -48.14
CA GLU A 46 13.73 11.73 -48.52
C GLU A 46 14.17 10.66 -49.53
N LEU A 47 13.62 9.45 -49.45
CA LEU A 47 13.93 8.38 -50.41
C LEU A 47 13.26 8.63 -51.76
N GLU A 48 12.00 9.03 -51.79
CA GLU A 48 11.29 9.34 -53.03
C GLU A 48 11.83 10.60 -53.71
N GLY A 49 12.09 11.65 -52.95
CA GLY A 49 12.70 12.87 -53.46
C GLY A 49 14.02 12.58 -54.19
N LYS A 50 14.85 11.65 -53.67
CA LYS A 50 16.08 11.22 -54.35
C LYS A 50 15.81 10.57 -55.72
N ILE A 51 14.71 9.85 -55.87
CA ILE A 51 14.31 9.22 -57.13
C ILE A 51 13.87 10.30 -58.12
N TYR A 52 12.88 11.11 -57.75
CA TYR A 52 12.33 12.17 -58.60
C TYR A 52 13.39 13.21 -58.99
N GLY A 53 14.24 13.63 -58.06
CA GLY A 53 15.32 14.58 -58.33
C GLY A 53 16.37 14.05 -59.32
N TYR A 54 16.51 12.73 -59.46
CA TYR A 54 17.31 12.14 -60.52
C TYR A 54 16.54 11.98 -61.82
N GLU A 55 15.28 11.57 -61.79
CA GLU A 55 14.43 11.43 -62.98
C GLU A 55 14.32 12.76 -63.74
N ASP A 56 14.00 13.85 -63.04
CA ASP A 56 13.96 15.19 -63.63
C ASP A 56 15.31 15.61 -64.22
N PHE A 57 16.40 15.26 -63.54
CA PHE A 57 17.74 15.48 -64.08
C PHE A 57 17.99 14.67 -65.37
N LEU A 58 17.53 13.42 -65.44
CA LEU A 58 17.71 12.57 -66.61
C LEU A 58 16.91 13.05 -67.83
N GLU A 59 15.71 13.56 -67.59
CA GLU A 59 14.80 14.06 -68.62
C GLU A 59 15.16 15.49 -69.06
N GLY A 60 16.01 16.16 -68.29
CA GLY A 60 16.41 17.55 -68.52
C GLY A 60 15.34 18.55 -68.10
N ASN A 61 14.46 18.15 -67.18
CA ASN A 61 13.45 19.01 -66.57
C ASN A 61 14.13 20.02 -65.64
N ASP A 62 13.46 21.16 -65.42
CA ASP A 62 13.94 22.18 -64.49
C ASP A 62 13.90 21.67 -63.04
N ASN A 63 14.81 22.17 -62.19
CA ASN A 63 14.87 21.83 -60.76
C ASN A 63 13.66 22.43 -60.02
N ASP A 64 12.54 21.70 -60.01
CA ASP A 64 11.31 22.12 -59.32
C ASP A 64 10.68 20.97 -58.53
N TRP A 65 11.22 20.76 -57.33
CA TRP A 65 10.71 19.73 -56.42
C TRP A 65 9.21 19.89 -56.10
N ARG A 66 8.66 21.11 -56.19
CA ARG A 66 7.25 21.36 -55.87
C ARG A 66 6.30 20.84 -56.95
N ASP A 67 6.77 20.77 -58.19
CA ASP A 67 6.00 20.20 -59.31
C ASP A 67 6.15 18.67 -59.34
N ALA A 68 7.30 18.15 -58.88
CA ALA A 68 7.60 16.73 -58.83
C ALA A 68 7.07 16.01 -57.57
N CYS A 69 6.84 16.72 -56.47
CA CYS A 69 6.33 16.14 -55.23
C CYS A 69 4.88 15.66 -55.43
N PRO A 70 4.55 14.40 -55.08
CA PRO A 70 3.18 13.92 -55.07
C PRO A 70 2.25 14.84 -54.26
N ASP A 71 0.99 14.97 -54.69
CA ASP A 71 0.02 15.74 -53.92
C ASP A 71 -0.46 14.96 -52.69
N ASN A 72 -1.21 15.62 -51.80
CA ASN A 72 -1.65 14.97 -50.57
C ASN A 72 -2.50 13.73 -50.83
N ASP A 73 -3.38 13.77 -51.84
CA ASP A 73 -4.26 12.65 -52.14
C ASP A 73 -3.42 11.44 -52.64
N ASP A 74 -2.38 11.70 -53.45
CA ASP A 74 -1.42 10.68 -53.89
C ASP A 74 -0.57 10.15 -52.72
N ILE A 75 -0.13 11.01 -51.80
CA ILE A 75 0.59 10.61 -50.57
C ILE A 75 -0.33 9.77 -49.67
N GLU A 76 -1.58 10.20 -49.49
CA GLU A 76 -2.62 9.48 -48.75
C GLU A 76 -2.83 8.10 -49.36
N ASP A 77 -2.97 7.99 -50.69
CA ASP A 77 -3.22 6.75 -51.42
C ASP A 77 -1.98 5.80 -51.46
N ASP A 78 -0.78 6.35 -51.61
CA ASP A 78 0.44 5.56 -51.74
C ASP A 78 0.92 5.00 -50.40
N TYR A 79 0.70 5.76 -49.32
CA TYR A 79 1.02 5.37 -47.95
C TYR A 79 -0.21 4.90 -47.14
N ASN A 80 -1.39 4.92 -47.76
CA ASN A 80 -2.69 4.46 -47.26
C ASN A 80 -3.17 5.19 -45.98
N LEU A 81 -2.91 6.49 -45.86
CA LEU A 81 -3.10 7.26 -44.62
C LEU A 81 -4.57 7.42 -44.16
N ASP A 82 -5.55 7.11 -45.00
CA ASP A 82 -7.00 7.22 -44.74
C ASP A 82 -7.50 6.44 -43.51
N GLU A 83 -6.73 5.42 -43.07
CA GLU A 83 -7.08 4.56 -41.93
C GLU A 83 -6.45 5.02 -40.59
N GLU A 84 -5.62 6.08 -40.60
CA GLU A 84 -4.90 6.62 -39.43
C GLU A 84 -5.62 7.78 -38.73
N ASP A 85 -5.12 8.20 -37.55
CA ASP A 85 -5.62 9.42 -36.90
C ASP A 85 -5.18 10.67 -37.68
N ARG A 86 -6.08 11.66 -37.81
CA ARG A 86 -5.83 12.92 -38.54
C ARG A 86 -4.65 13.75 -38.03
N SER A 87 -4.16 13.46 -36.82
CA SER A 87 -2.90 14.04 -36.34
C SER A 87 -1.72 13.39 -37.04
N TYR A 88 -1.68 12.05 -37.06
CA TYR A 88 -0.61 11.28 -37.69
C TYR A 88 -0.54 11.52 -39.21
N GLU A 89 -1.70 11.51 -39.88
CA GLU A 89 -1.82 11.81 -41.31
C GLU A 89 -1.14 13.14 -41.66
N ARG A 90 -1.45 14.21 -40.92
CA ARG A 90 -0.85 15.53 -41.13
C ARG A 90 0.63 15.57 -40.81
N ASP A 91 1.05 14.99 -39.68
CA ASP A 91 2.45 14.97 -39.29
C ASP A 91 3.27 14.19 -40.33
N PHE A 92 2.74 13.09 -40.86
CA PHE A 92 3.35 12.31 -41.93
C PHE A 92 3.45 13.09 -43.24
N GLU A 93 2.38 13.73 -43.70
CA GLU A 93 2.39 14.55 -44.92
C GLU A 93 3.41 15.71 -44.83
N ASP A 94 3.46 16.38 -43.68
CA ASP A 94 4.40 17.48 -43.44
C ASP A 94 5.84 16.97 -43.44
N GLY A 95 6.11 15.87 -42.72
CA GLY A 95 7.40 15.21 -42.73
C GLY A 95 7.80 14.76 -44.13
N PHE A 96 6.87 14.15 -44.88
CA PHE A 96 7.08 13.66 -46.23
C PHE A 96 7.55 14.75 -47.18
N LYS A 97 6.86 15.89 -47.22
CA LYS A 97 7.25 17.01 -48.10
C LYS A 97 8.63 17.57 -47.74
N ASP A 98 8.94 17.70 -46.46
CA ASP A 98 10.24 18.20 -45.99
C ASP A 98 11.38 17.21 -46.32
N GLY A 99 11.12 15.91 -46.18
CA GLY A 99 12.01 14.85 -46.63
C GLY A 99 12.22 14.90 -48.15
N PHE A 100 11.13 15.00 -48.91
CA PHE A 100 11.10 15.00 -50.36
C PHE A 100 11.93 16.14 -50.95
N GLU A 101 11.71 17.38 -50.48
CA GLU A 101 12.51 18.54 -50.89
C GLU A 101 14.01 18.27 -50.71
N LYS A 102 14.40 17.78 -49.52
CA LYS A 102 15.81 17.51 -49.21
C LYS A 102 16.41 16.42 -50.10
N GLY A 103 15.71 15.30 -50.26
CA GLY A 103 16.17 14.18 -51.10
C GLY A 103 16.31 14.58 -52.57
N TYR A 104 15.33 15.35 -53.06
CA TYR A 104 15.31 15.89 -54.42
C TYR A 104 16.46 16.85 -54.66
N GLU A 105 16.62 17.86 -53.80
CA GLU A 105 17.69 18.85 -53.95
C GLU A 105 19.07 18.24 -53.84
N GLU A 106 19.28 17.27 -52.94
CA GLU A 106 20.56 16.57 -52.79
C GLU A 106 20.94 15.90 -54.10
N THR A 107 20.00 15.20 -54.73
CA THR A 107 20.27 14.34 -55.88
C THR A 107 20.39 15.15 -57.16
N TYR A 108 19.43 16.04 -57.43
CA TYR A 108 19.45 16.91 -58.61
C TYR A 108 20.75 17.74 -58.68
N ARG A 109 21.24 18.25 -57.54
CA ARG A 109 22.49 19.04 -57.49
C ARG A 109 23.74 18.18 -57.62
N LYS A 110 23.75 16.96 -57.06
CA LYS A 110 24.90 16.04 -57.07
C LYS A 110 25.23 15.50 -58.46
N TRP A 111 24.23 15.38 -59.33
CA TRP A 111 24.41 14.88 -60.70
C TRP A 111 24.61 15.98 -61.75
N ASN A 112 24.63 17.26 -61.34
CA ASN A 112 24.97 18.41 -62.20
C ASN A 112 26.46 18.50 -62.60
N LEU A 113 27.16 17.36 -62.67
CA LEU A 113 28.52 17.22 -63.20
C LEU A 113 28.49 16.20 -64.35
N LYS A 114 28.57 16.73 -65.58
CA LYS A 114 28.75 16.03 -66.87
C LYS A 114 29.53 14.70 -66.76
N ASP A 115 28.89 13.59 -67.11
CA ASP A 115 29.14 12.87 -68.38
C ASP A 115 28.18 11.68 -68.59
N ILE A 116 27.23 11.89 -69.51
CA ILE A 116 26.58 11.00 -70.50
C ILE A 116 26.61 9.47 -70.28
N LYS A 117 25.39 8.93 -70.05
CA LYS A 117 24.92 7.53 -70.23
C LYS A 117 25.42 6.85 -71.52
N LYS A 118 26.56 6.14 -71.50
CA LYS A 118 27.05 5.42 -72.70
C LYS A 118 27.71 4.06 -72.45
N SER A 119 28.04 3.67 -71.22
CA SER A 119 28.74 2.41 -70.95
C SER A 119 27.99 1.48 -69.99
N TYR A 120 28.23 0.18 -70.12
CA TYR A 120 27.76 -0.85 -69.20
C TYR A 120 28.13 -0.56 -67.73
N GLU A 121 29.34 -0.04 -67.47
CA GLU A 121 29.82 0.32 -66.13
C GLU A 121 29.02 1.49 -65.52
N ASP A 122 28.68 2.49 -66.34
CA ASP A 122 27.80 3.60 -65.92
C ASP A 122 26.38 3.11 -65.66
N GLY A 123 25.91 2.15 -66.48
CA GLY A 123 24.68 1.42 -66.24
C GLY A 123 24.68 0.80 -64.85
N ILE A 124 25.66 -0.04 -64.54
CA ILE A 124 25.82 -0.69 -63.23
C ILE A 124 25.82 0.32 -62.10
N LYS A 125 26.59 1.41 -62.22
CA LYS A 125 26.70 2.40 -61.16
C LYS A 125 25.36 3.07 -60.85
N ASN A 126 24.60 3.43 -61.88
CA ASN A 126 23.27 4.02 -61.73
C ASN A 126 22.26 2.99 -61.23
N GLY A 127 22.27 1.79 -61.82
CA GLY A 127 21.45 0.66 -61.37
C GLY A 127 21.66 0.37 -59.90
N ASN A 128 22.91 0.25 -59.44
CA ASN A 128 23.23 0.04 -58.03
C ASN A 128 22.67 1.13 -57.13
N TYR A 129 22.69 2.39 -57.57
CA TYR A 129 22.16 3.51 -56.80
C TYR A 129 20.64 3.38 -56.59
N PHE A 130 19.86 3.18 -57.66
CA PHE A 130 18.41 2.99 -57.56
C PHE A 130 18.03 1.67 -56.90
N GLY A 131 18.77 0.61 -57.19
CA GLY A 131 18.60 -0.68 -56.54
C GLY A 131 18.73 -0.56 -55.03
N ASN A 132 19.76 0.14 -54.52
CA ASN A 132 19.92 0.35 -53.08
C ASN A 132 18.75 1.10 -52.44
N ILE A 133 18.28 2.19 -53.07
CA ILE A 133 17.16 3.00 -52.56
C ILE A 133 15.87 2.17 -52.56
N MET A 134 15.54 1.57 -53.70
CA MET A 134 14.31 0.78 -53.85
C MET A 134 14.33 -0.48 -52.99
N GLY A 135 15.50 -1.11 -52.84
CA GLY A 135 15.70 -2.23 -51.94
C GLY A 135 15.48 -1.84 -50.48
N GLU A 136 16.01 -0.69 -50.05
CA GLU A 136 15.81 -0.17 -48.70
C GLU A 136 14.33 0.14 -48.43
N MET A 137 13.64 0.79 -49.38
CA MET A 137 12.20 1.08 -49.27
C MET A 137 11.38 -0.21 -49.18
N ALA A 138 11.65 -1.18 -50.06
CA ALA A 138 10.94 -2.46 -50.09
C ALA A 138 11.21 -3.31 -48.84
N GLY A 139 12.45 -3.34 -48.34
CA GLY A 139 12.80 -4.12 -47.15
C GLY A 139 12.19 -3.55 -45.87
N LYS A 140 12.12 -2.21 -45.75
CA LYS A 140 11.35 -1.53 -44.71
C LYS A 140 9.86 -1.88 -44.83
N LYS A 141 9.28 -1.73 -46.03
CA LYS A 141 7.86 -1.98 -46.32
C LYS A 141 7.40 -3.41 -46.00
N ASP A 142 8.14 -4.42 -46.44
CA ASP A 142 7.76 -5.82 -46.23
C ASP A 142 7.87 -6.24 -44.77
N GLN A 143 8.81 -5.65 -44.02
CA GLN A 143 8.93 -5.85 -42.59
C GLN A 143 7.70 -5.31 -41.84
N TYR A 144 7.24 -4.09 -42.20
CA TYR A 144 6.04 -3.50 -41.60
C TYR A 144 4.77 -4.28 -41.95
N SER A 145 4.75 -4.96 -43.10
CA SER A 145 3.63 -5.78 -43.59
C SER A 145 3.57 -7.17 -42.95
N ASN A 146 4.56 -7.55 -42.13
CA ASN A 146 4.73 -8.88 -41.52
C ASN A 146 4.79 -10.04 -42.54
N ASP A 147 5.20 -9.74 -43.78
CA ASP A 147 5.41 -10.74 -44.80
C ASP A 147 6.73 -11.48 -44.55
N ARG A 148 6.79 -12.73 -45.03
CA ARG A 148 8.06 -13.46 -45.02
C ARG A 148 8.98 -12.73 -45.98
N SER A 149 10.21 -12.43 -45.54
CA SER A 149 11.27 -11.86 -46.37
C SER A 149 11.33 -12.55 -47.75
N ASP A 150 10.84 -11.88 -48.78
CA ASP A 150 10.76 -12.40 -50.14
C ASP A 150 11.05 -11.29 -51.16
N TRP A 151 12.34 -10.94 -51.24
CA TRP A 151 12.84 -9.95 -52.18
C TRP A 151 12.51 -10.26 -53.66
N GLU A 152 12.21 -11.53 -53.99
CA GLU A 152 11.84 -11.94 -55.36
C GLU A 152 10.42 -11.51 -55.72
N GLU A 153 9.52 -11.40 -54.73
CA GLU A 153 8.17 -10.85 -54.90
C GLU A 153 8.16 -9.32 -54.84
N ALA A 154 9.04 -8.72 -54.03
CA ALA A 154 9.13 -7.28 -53.84
C ALA A 154 9.77 -6.52 -55.02
N ILE A 155 10.65 -7.17 -55.78
CA ILE A 155 11.36 -6.52 -56.90
C ILE A 155 10.45 -6.38 -58.13
N LYS A 156 10.46 -5.18 -58.76
CA LYS A 156 9.73 -4.91 -60.00
C LYS A 156 10.25 -5.77 -61.16
N SER A 157 9.38 -6.05 -62.14
CA SER A 157 9.77 -6.81 -63.32
C SER A 157 10.77 -6.02 -64.19
N ASP A 158 11.58 -6.72 -65.00
CA ASP A 158 12.54 -6.07 -65.91
C ASP A 158 11.87 -5.06 -66.85
N TYR A 159 10.63 -5.34 -67.23
CA TYR A 159 9.83 -4.46 -68.06
C TYR A 159 9.48 -3.17 -67.32
N ASP A 160 9.03 -3.28 -66.06
CA ASP A 160 8.63 -2.13 -65.25
C ASP A 160 9.84 -1.27 -64.89
N ILE A 161 10.97 -1.87 -64.50
CA ILE A 161 12.23 -1.16 -64.23
C ILE A 161 12.70 -0.40 -65.48
N LYS A 162 12.66 -1.04 -66.66
CA LYS A 162 13.06 -0.37 -67.91
C LYS A 162 12.14 0.76 -68.30
N LYS A 163 10.84 0.64 -68.02
CA LYS A 163 9.84 1.65 -68.31
C LYS A 163 9.97 2.85 -67.37
N GLU A 164 10.08 2.60 -66.07
CA GLU A 164 10.16 3.61 -65.01
C GLU A 164 11.41 4.48 -65.15
N TYR A 165 12.57 3.87 -65.39
CA TYR A 165 13.82 4.62 -65.56
C TYR A 165 14.12 5.01 -67.02
N SER A 166 13.11 5.00 -67.90
CA SER A 166 13.22 5.38 -69.32
C SER A 166 14.42 4.72 -70.05
N LEU A 167 14.69 3.45 -69.74
CA LEU A 167 15.86 2.73 -70.27
C LEU A 167 15.70 2.29 -71.73
N TYR A 168 14.49 2.36 -72.28
CA TYR A 168 14.21 2.02 -73.69
C TYR A 168 14.81 3.03 -74.68
N ASP A 169 15.13 4.25 -74.22
CA ASP A 169 15.74 5.31 -75.03
C ASP A 169 17.27 5.38 -74.85
N THR A 170 17.87 4.37 -74.22
CA THR A 170 19.31 4.29 -73.91
C THR A 170 20.05 3.23 -74.73
N ASP A 171 21.40 3.22 -74.66
CA ASP A 171 22.21 2.17 -75.29
C ASP A 171 21.95 0.80 -74.62
N ASP A 172 21.87 -0.26 -75.43
CA ASP A 172 21.59 -1.62 -74.95
C ASP A 172 22.58 -2.07 -73.86
N GLU A 173 23.88 -1.73 -73.99
CA GLU A 173 24.89 -2.08 -72.98
C GLU A 173 24.67 -1.31 -71.67
N TYR A 174 24.25 -0.04 -71.73
CA TYR A 174 23.91 0.72 -70.53
C TYR A 174 22.66 0.17 -69.84
N SER A 175 21.61 -0.15 -70.62
CA SER A 175 20.35 -0.71 -70.13
C SER A 175 20.55 -2.06 -69.42
N GLU A 176 21.37 -2.94 -69.99
CA GLU A 176 21.73 -4.23 -69.37
C GLU A 176 22.56 -4.05 -68.10
N GLY A 177 23.55 -3.15 -68.12
CA GLY A 177 24.36 -2.82 -66.94
C GLY A 177 23.52 -2.25 -65.80
N PHE A 178 22.58 -1.36 -66.12
CA PHE A 178 21.64 -0.79 -65.16
C PHE A 178 20.77 -1.86 -64.52
N LEU A 179 20.16 -2.72 -65.34
CA LEU A 179 19.28 -3.76 -64.83
C LEU A 179 20.01 -4.76 -63.93
N TYR A 180 21.26 -5.11 -64.28
CA TYR A 180 22.11 -5.96 -63.45
C TYR A 180 22.44 -5.30 -62.12
N GLY A 181 22.96 -4.06 -62.14
CA GLY A 181 23.30 -3.33 -60.92
C GLY A 181 22.09 -3.09 -60.02
N PHE A 182 20.94 -2.75 -60.61
CA PHE A 182 19.69 -2.55 -59.88
C PHE A 182 19.28 -3.78 -59.09
N LYS A 183 19.22 -4.95 -59.73
CA LYS A 183 18.76 -6.19 -59.07
C LYS A 183 19.68 -6.65 -57.95
N GLU A 184 20.99 -6.59 -58.16
CA GLU A 184 21.96 -7.01 -57.13
C GLU A 184 21.92 -6.08 -55.91
N ALA A 185 21.94 -4.77 -56.13
CA ALA A 185 21.87 -3.79 -55.06
C ALA A 185 20.52 -3.80 -54.33
N PHE A 186 19.41 -3.99 -55.06
CA PHE A 186 18.07 -4.14 -54.48
C PHE A 186 18.01 -5.28 -53.49
N LYS A 187 18.48 -6.45 -53.89
CA LYS A 187 18.46 -7.66 -53.06
C LYS A 187 19.27 -7.51 -51.78
N GLU A 188 20.45 -6.90 -51.85
CA GLU A 188 21.33 -6.71 -50.70
C GLU A 188 20.72 -5.68 -49.73
N SER A 189 20.38 -4.49 -50.23
CA SER A 189 19.77 -3.41 -49.45
C SER A 189 18.42 -3.80 -48.82
N TYR A 190 17.60 -4.59 -49.54
CA TYR A 190 16.36 -5.15 -49.00
C TYR A 190 16.60 -6.04 -47.77
N LYS A 191 17.55 -6.97 -47.86
CA LYS A 191 17.82 -7.91 -46.76
C LYS A 191 18.40 -7.21 -45.53
N ASP A 192 19.26 -6.24 -45.76
CA ASP A 192 19.88 -5.46 -44.68
C ASP A 192 18.85 -4.57 -44.00
N SER A 193 18.08 -3.79 -44.76
CA SER A 193 17.01 -2.95 -44.20
C SER A 193 15.93 -3.76 -43.47
N PHE A 194 15.44 -4.86 -44.06
CA PHE A 194 14.47 -5.75 -43.41
C PHE A 194 14.98 -6.28 -42.06
N ARG A 195 16.26 -6.64 -41.98
CA ARG A 195 16.89 -7.14 -40.74
C ARG A 195 17.09 -6.04 -39.71
N ASP A 196 17.57 -4.87 -40.14
CA ASP A 196 17.85 -3.75 -39.25
C ASP A 196 16.57 -3.20 -38.64
N THR A 197 15.49 -3.09 -39.43
CA THR A 197 14.17 -2.70 -38.92
C THR A 197 13.67 -3.68 -37.86
N ILE A 198 13.80 -5.01 -38.05
CA ILE A 198 13.46 -6.00 -37.00
C ILE A 198 14.23 -5.75 -35.69
N LEU A 199 15.51 -5.41 -35.78
CA LEU A 199 16.34 -5.16 -34.60
C LEU A 199 15.92 -3.87 -33.89
N GLU A 200 15.54 -2.84 -34.63
CA GLU A 200 15.06 -1.57 -34.09
C GLU A 200 13.67 -1.70 -33.47
N THR A 201 12.72 -2.33 -34.16
CA THR A 201 11.38 -2.62 -33.63
C THR A 201 11.48 -3.41 -32.31
N ASN A 202 12.31 -4.45 -32.27
CA ASN A 202 12.51 -5.23 -31.04
C ASN A 202 13.15 -4.42 -29.90
N LYS A 203 14.04 -3.46 -30.21
CA LYS A 203 14.62 -2.57 -29.19
C LYS A 203 13.58 -1.61 -28.62
N VAL A 204 12.78 -0.98 -29.48
CA VAL A 204 11.72 -0.04 -29.08
C VAL A 204 10.67 -0.77 -28.24
N LEU A 205 10.15 -1.88 -28.76
CA LEU A 205 9.16 -2.74 -28.09
C LEU A 205 9.64 -3.18 -26.70
N LYS A 206 10.91 -3.59 -26.58
CA LYS A 206 11.48 -3.99 -25.29
C LYS A 206 11.65 -2.81 -24.33
N LYS A 207 12.07 -1.64 -24.82
CA LYS A 207 12.26 -0.43 -23.98
C LYS A 207 10.93 0.04 -23.41
N GLU A 208 9.89 0.07 -24.24
CA GLU A 208 8.54 0.44 -23.84
C GLU A 208 7.97 -0.57 -22.83
N ALA A 209 8.13 -1.87 -23.10
CA ALA A 209 7.69 -2.90 -22.18
C ALA A 209 8.36 -2.79 -20.81
N ILE A 210 9.66 -2.48 -20.75
CA ILE A 210 10.38 -2.24 -19.48
C ILE A 210 9.74 -1.05 -18.74
N LYS A 211 9.47 0.06 -19.43
CA LYS A 211 8.84 1.25 -18.83
C LYS A 211 7.46 0.91 -18.25
N ASN A 212 6.61 0.24 -19.04
CA ASN A 212 5.26 -0.16 -18.61
C ASN A 212 5.31 -1.13 -17.42
N GLY A 213 6.21 -2.12 -17.49
CA GLY A 213 6.48 -3.02 -16.39
C GLY A 213 6.92 -2.26 -15.14
N GLN A 214 7.89 -1.33 -15.26
CA GLN A 214 8.41 -0.55 -14.14
C GLN A 214 7.33 0.26 -13.44
N THR A 215 6.49 0.99 -14.18
CA THR A 215 5.41 1.80 -13.61
C THR A 215 4.48 0.93 -12.77
N ILE A 216 3.95 -0.15 -13.36
CA ILE A 216 3.04 -1.07 -12.66
C ILE A 216 3.75 -1.74 -11.48
N GLY A 217 5.00 -2.16 -11.67
CA GLY A 217 5.83 -2.74 -10.63
C GLY A 217 5.96 -1.81 -9.43
N ARG A 218 6.23 -0.52 -9.65
CA ARG A 218 6.37 0.48 -8.59
C ARG A 218 5.10 0.65 -7.78
N ASP A 219 3.94 0.75 -8.44
CA ASP A 219 2.65 0.91 -7.77
C ASP A 219 2.32 -0.29 -6.88
N GLU A 220 2.53 -1.51 -7.40
CA GLU A 220 2.28 -2.73 -6.62
C GLU A 220 3.34 -2.91 -5.52
N GLY A 221 4.60 -2.57 -5.78
CA GLY A 221 5.68 -2.59 -4.81
C GLY A 221 5.39 -1.72 -3.59
N GLU A 222 4.88 -0.50 -3.81
CA GLU A 222 4.45 0.41 -2.75
C GLU A 222 3.31 -0.19 -1.92
N LEU A 223 2.27 -0.72 -2.58
CA LEU A 223 1.12 -1.31 -1.90
C LEU A 223 1.52 -2.50 -1.03
N PHE A 224 2.33 -3.42 -1.57
CA PHE A 224 2.80 -4.59 -0.84
C PHE A 224 3.72 -4.21 0.32
N ALA A 225 4.60 -3.21 0.15
CA ALA A 225 5.42 -2.71 1.25
C ALA A 225 4.57 -2.15 2.39
N LYS A 226 3.53 -1.35 2.07
CA LYS A 226 2.58 -0.85 3.08
C LYS A 226 1.88 -1.99 3.80
N ILE A 227 1.39 -3.01 3.09
CA ILE A 227 0.73 -4.18 3.69
C ILE A 227 1.67 -4.94 4.63
N SER A 228 2.89 -5.25 4.18
CA SER A 228 3.89 -5.96 4.97
C SER A 228 4.31 -5.17 6.21
N TYR A 229 4.50 -3.87 6.07
CA TYR A 229 4.77 -2.96 7.19
C TYR A 229 3.60 -2.89 8.18
N LEU A 230 2.35 -2.87 7.70
CA LEU A 230 1.14 -2.91 8.54
C LEU A 230 1.03 -4.20 9.35
N ARG A 231 1.48 -5.33 8.77
CA ARG A 231 1.51 -6.65 9.43
C ARG A 231 2.67 -6.82 10.42
N GLY A 232 3.64 -5.91 10.40
CA GLY A 232 4.83 -5.98 11.26
C GLY A 232 5.90 -6.94 10.74
N ASN A 233 5.84 -7.32 9.46
CA ASN A 233 6.84 -8.15 8.83
C ASN A 233 8.13 -7.35 8.57
N GLU A 234 9.26 -8.04 8.47
CA GLU A 234 10.50 -7.46 7.96
C GLU A 234 10.42 -7.22 6.44
N ASN A 235 11.41 -6.53 5.88
CA ASN A 235 11.51 -6.33 4.44
C ASN A 235 11.66 -7.69 3.74
N SER A 236 10.61 -8.09 3.01
CA SER A 236 10.39 -9.41 2.40
C SER A 236 9.85 -9.24 0.97
N TRP A 237 10.44 -8.30 0.22
CA TRP A 237 10.02 -8.00 -1.15
C TRP A 237 10.11 -9.25 -2.06
N ASP A 238 11.07 -10.13 -1.81
CA ASP A 238 11.33 -11.36 -2.56
C ASP A 238 10.28 -12.44 -2.32
N GLU A 239 9.70 -12.51 -1.12
CA GLU A 239 8.56 -13.38 -0.83
C GLU A 239 7.22 -12.80 -1.31
N SER A 240 7.16 -11.46 -1.44
CA SER A 240 5.94 -10.72 -1.77
C SER A 240 5.71 -10.55 -3.27
N ILE A 241 6.76 -10.67 -4.09
CA ILE A 241 6.67 -10.43 -5.52
C ILE A 241 5.89 -11.55 -6.23
N PRO A 242 4.94 -11.22 -7.13
CA PRO A 242 4.23 -12.24 -7.90
C PRO A 242 5.17 -13.01 -8.84
N THR A 243 4.84 -14.29 -9.08
CA THR A 243 5.60 -15.12 -10.02
C THR A 243 5.37 -14.71 -11.47
N ASP A 244 6.33 -14.99 -12.35
CA ASP A 244 6.22 -14.70 -13.79
C ASP A 244 4.96 -15.30 -14.42
N SER A 245 4.51 -16.46 -13.94
CA SER A 245 3.27 -17.10 -14.43
C SER A 245 2.05 -16.25 -14.08
N MET A 246 1.97 -15.75 -12.84
CA MET A 246 0.87 -14.90 -12.39
C MET A 246 0.88 -13.56 -13.11
N LEU A 247 2.07 -12.96 -13.34
CA LEU A 247 2.20 -11.71 -14.09
C LEU A 247 1.76 -11.87 -15.55
N LYS A 248 2.15 -12.98 -16.20
CA LYS A 248 1.74 -13.28 -17.58
C LYS A 248 0.23 -13.46 -17.71
N GLU A 249 -0.41 -14.07 -16.74
CA GLU A 249 -1.86 -14.26 -16.73
C GLU A 249 -2.59 -12.93 -16.45
N LYS A 250 -2.18 -12.23 -15.39
CA LYS A 250 -2.81 -10.99 -14.91
C LYS A 250 -2.76 -9.87 -15.94
N TYR A 251 -1.63 -9.70 -16.63
CA TYR A 251 -1.41 -8.63 -17.60
C TYR A 251 -1.54 -9.12 -19.06
N GLY A 252 -2.11 -10.30 -19.29
CA GLY A 252 -2.39 -10.79 -20.65
C GLY A 252 -1.16 -11.10 -21.52
N LEU A 253 0.04 -11.14 -20.94
CA LEU A 253 1.32 -11.19 -21.67
C LEU A 253 1.55 -12.48 -22.48
N LEU A 254 0.70 -13.48 -22.34
CA LEU A 254 0.80 -14.74 -23.10
C LEU A 254 0.53 -14.53 -24.60
N ARG A 255 -0.24 -13.50 -24.95
CA ARG A 255 -0.56 -13.13 -26.34
C ARG A 255 0.41 -12.10 -26.93
N GLU A 256 1.23 -11.49 -26.08
CA GLU A 256 2.21 -10.48 -26.48
C GLU A 256 3.45 -11.09 -27.12
N GLU A 257 4.13 -10.28 -27.95
CA GLU A 257 5.43 -10.61 -28.49
C GLU A 257 6.44 -10.93 -27.39
N LYS A 258 7.36 -11.85 -27.68
CA LYS A 258 8.29 -12.38 -26.68
C LYS A 258 9.16 -11.29 -26.07
N GLU A 259 9.55 -10.30 -26.86
CA GLU A 259 10.45 -9.21 -26.50
C GLU A 259 9.74 -8.22 -25.58
N TYR A 260 8.47 -7.91 -25.88
CA TYR A 260 7.60 -7.12 -24.99
C TYR A 260 7.38 -7.86 -23.66
N ARG A 261 6.94 -9.12 -23.72
CA ARG A 261 6.71 -9.97 -22.55
C ARG A 261 7.92 -10.02 -21.61
N ASN A 262 9.12 -10.20 -22.16
CA ASN A 262 10.34 -10.27 -21.37
C ASN A 262 10.72 -8.88 -20.81
N GLY A 263 10.60 -7.82 -21.61
CA GLY A 263 10.85 -6.45 -21.16
C GLY A 263 9.92 -6.07 -19.99
N PHE A 264 8.63 -6.36 -20.12
CA PHE A 264 7.64 -6.12 -19.07
C PHE A 264 7.98 -6.82 -17.76
N LEU A 265 8.30 -8.12 -17.80
CA LEU A 265 8.62 -8.89 -16.59
C LEU A 265 9.88 -8.38 -15.89
N VAL A 266 10.89 -7.95 -16.64
CA VAL A 266 12.10 -7.33 -16.07
C VAL A 266 11.75 -5.99 -15.43
N GLY A 267 11.08 -5.12 -16.17
CA GLY A 267 10.69 -3.80 -15.69
C GLY A 267 9.84 -3.89 -14.42
N TYR A 268 8.85 -4.78 -14.41
CA TYR A 268 7.99 -5.01 -13.25
C TYR A 268 8.78 -5.42 -12.01
N LYS A 269 9.71 -6.37 -12.13
CA LYS A 269 10.51 -6.83 -10.99
C LYS A 269 11.40 -5.74 -10.41
N ASP A 270 12.01 -4.94 -11.28
CA ASP A 270 12.87 -3.82 -10.88
C ASP A 270 12.05 -2.74 -10.17
N GLY A 271 10.94 -2.29 -10.79
CA GLY A 271 10.05 -1.29 -10.21
C GLY A 271 9.44 -1.73 -8.88
N PHE A 272 8.99 -2.99 -8.79
CA PHE A 272 8.44 -3.56 -7.56
C PHE A 272 9.45 -3.57 -6.43
N LYS A 273 10.65 -4.10 -6.68
CA LYS A 273 11.70 -4.18 -5.67
C LYS A 273 12.11 -2.79 -5.17
N GLU A 274 12.34 -1.85 -6.09
CA GLU A 274 12.76 -0.49 -5.77
C GLU A 274 11.73 0.21 -4.89
N SER A 275 10.49 0.33 -5.37
CA SER A 275 9.40 1.00 -4.66
C SER A 275 9.08 0.33 -3.32
N TYR A 276 9.14 -1.00 -3.25
CA TYR A 276 8.93 -1.72 -2.01
C TYR A 276 9.98 -1.34 -0.95
N ILE A 277 11.27 -1.37 -1.32
CA ILE A 277 12.37 -1.05 -0.42
C ILE A 277 12.30 0.42 0.03
N GLU A 278 12.05 1.34 -0.90
CA GLU A 278 11.91 2.77 -0.63
C GLU A 278 10.76 3.04 0.35
N THR A 279 9.57 2.54 0.05
CA THR A 279 8.37 2.70 0.90
C THR A 279 8.59 2.11 2.28
N PHE A 280 9.16 0.91 2.37
CA PHE A 280 9.42 0.26 3.66
C PHE A 280 10.45 1.03 4.49
N ARG A 281 11.49 1.57 3.85
CA ARG A 281 12.48 2.43 4.49
C ARG A 281 11.84 3.74 4.97
N ASP A 282 11.01 4.37 4.17
CA ASP A 282 10.35 5.64 4.49
C ASP A 282 9.35 5.47 5.64
N GLU A 283 8.57 4.39 5.67
CA GLU A 283 7.69 4.09 6.80
C GLU A 283 8.47 3.79 8.09
N ASN A 284 9.65 3.18 7.99
CA ASN A 284 10.56 3.03 9.12
C ASN A 284 11.16 4.37 9.58
N LEU A 285 11.52 5.27 8.65
CA LEU A 285 12.04 6.61 8.94
C LEU A 285 10.96 7.52 9.53
N LYS A 286 9.73 7.48 9.01
CA LYS A 286 8.56 8.18 9.58
C LYS A 286 8.29 7.72 11.00
N ASN A 287 8.31 6.41 11.24
CA ASN A 287 8.19 5.88 12.60
C ASN A 287 9.35 6.34 13.48
N ALA A 288 10.60 6.27 13.01
CA ALA A 288 11.75 6.77 13.76
C ALA A 288 11.68 8.28 14.08
N LYS A 289 11.15 9.10 13.17
CA LYS A 289 10.92 10.54 13.37
C LYS A 289 9.75 10.82 14.33
N GLY A 290 8.61 10.15 14.14
CA GLY A 290 7.48 10.21 15.07
C GLY A 290 7.84 9.73 16.48
N ASN A 291 8.89 8.91 16.62
CA ASN A 291 9.43 8.48 17.91
C ASN A 291 10.21 9.57 18.66
N MET A 292 10.47 10.73 18.06
CA MET A 292 11.25 11.83 18.62
C MET A 292 10.46 13.13 18.89
N GLU A 293 9.22 13.26 18.41
CA GLU A 293 8.42 14.48 18.63
C GLU A 293 7.67 14.42 19.97
N PHE A 294 8.06 15.32 20.87
CA PHE A 294 7.36 15.58 22.12
C PHE A 294 6.72 16.96 22.04
N GLU A 295 5.42 17.00 22.23
CA GLU A 295 4.67 18.24 22.31
C GLU A 295 4.84 18.88 23.68
N LYS A 296 5.09 20.19 23.67
CA LYS A 296 5.21 20.99 24.89
C LYS A 296 3.82 21.47 25.30
N ILE A 297 3.28 20.90 26.37
CA ILE A 297 1.98 21.26 26.92
C ILE A 297 2.16 22.16 28.15
N SER A 298 1.56 23.35 28.10
CA SER A 298 1.55 24.35 29.18
C SER A 298 0.35 24.15 30.12
N MET A 299 0.08 25.14 30.97
CA MET A 299 -1.13 25.17 31.80
C MET A 299 -2.40 25.43 30.98
N ASP A 300 -2.29 25.91 29.74
CA ASP A 300 -3.44 26.20 28.87
C ASP A 300 -4.05 24.93 28.26
N GLY A 301 -3.46 23.76 28.56
CA GLY A 301 -3.87 22.50 27.96
C GLY A 301 -3.39 22.38 26.51
N GLY A 302 -4.00 21.48 25.76
CA GLY A 302 -3.64 21.23 24.37
C GLY A 302 -4.04 19.83 23.91
N LYS A 303 -3.48 19.45 22.77
CA LYS A 303 -3.64 18.11 22.21
C LYS A 303 -2.27 17.58 21.81
N VAL A 304 -2.09 16.28 22.00
CA VAL A 304 -0.94 15.55 21.50
C VAL A 304 -1.48 14.48 20.56
N GLU A 305 -1.00 14.44 19.34
CA GLU A 305 -1.44 13.47 18.34
C GLU A 305 -0.29 12.52 17.99
N SER A 306 -0.63 11.27 17.68
CA SER A 306 0.32 10.37 17.05
C SER A 306 0.63 10.87 15.64
N PHE A 307 1.84 10.59 15.16
CA PHE A 307 2.27 11.00 13.81
C PHE A 307 1.34 10.51 12.69
N ASP A 308 0.67 9.37 12.88
CA ASP A 308 -0.31 8.82 11.93
C ASP A 308 -1.76 9.27 12.22
N GLU A 309 -1.94 10.23 13.12
CA GLU A 309 -3.21 10.86 13.51
C GLU A 309 -4.30 9.88 14.00
N ASN A 310 -3.94 8.65 14.34
CA ASN A 310 -4.88 7.63 14.79
C ASN A 310 -5.17 7.72 16.28
N VAL A 311 -4.28 8.34 17.05
CA VAL A 311 -4.40 8.46 18.50
C VAL A 311 -4.21 9.91 18.91
N THR A 312 -5.12 10.41 19.73
CA THR A 312 -5.06 11.77 20.26
C THR A 312 -5.18 11.73 21.77
N LEU A 313 -4.36 12.51 22.46
CA LEU A 313 -4.49 12.80 23.88
C LEU A 313 -4.96 14.25 24.04
N ASP A 314 -6.23 14.44 24.38
CA ASP A 314 -6.78 15.76 24.71
C ASP A 314 -6.49 16.08 26.18
N ILE A 315 -6.03 17.30 26.43
CA ILE A 315 -5.60 17.78 27.73
C ILE A 315 -6.28 19.11 28.00
N ASP A 316 -7.16 19.12 28.99
CA ASP A 316 -7.88 20.34 29.39
C ASP A 316 -6.94 21.35 30.06
N GLU A 317 -7.34 22.62 30.02
CA GLU A 317 -6.72 23.71 30.77
C GLU A 317 -6.55 23.36 32.25
N ALA A 318 -5.44 23.79 32.85
CA ALA A 318 -5.05 23.56 34.24
C ALA A 318 -4.90 22.08 34.63
N THR A 319 -4.78 21.15 33.66
CA THR A 319 -4.41 19.76 33.93
C THR A 319 -3.00 19.66 34.52
N PHE A 320 -2.08 20.48 34.02
CA PHE A 320 -0.70 20.58 34.50
C PHE A 320 -0.43 21.94 35.16
N TYR A 321 0.50 21.96 36.13
CA TYR A 321 1.00 23.21 36.72
C TYR A 321 2.38 23.61 36.16
N LYS A 322 3.11 22.64 35.63
CA LYS A 322 4.41 22.82 35.00
C LYS A 322 4.33 22.29 33.58
N GLU A 323 5.18 22.82 32.73
CA GLU A 323 5.30 22.37 31.35
C GLU A 323 5.58 20.85 31.30
N ALA A 324 4.85 20.18 30.43
CA ALA A 324 4.94 18.75 30.18
C ALA A 324 5.39 18.52 28.74
N TYR A 325 6.31 17.59 28.53
CA TYR A 325 6.71 17.16 27.19
C TYR A 325 6.17 15.76 26.97
N ILE A 326 5.20 15.63 26.07
CA ILE A 326 4.43 14.41 25.87
C ILE A 326 4.48 14.00 24.41
N GLY A 327 4.76 12.72 24.14
CA GLY A 327 4.75 12.16 22.79
C GLY A 327 3.90 10.91 22.73
N ILE A 328 3.30 10.63 21.56
CA ILE A 328 2.57 9.39 21.30
C ILE A 328 3.29 8.62 20.19
N VAL A 329 3.92 7.53 20.59
CA VAL A 329 4.80 6.72 19.75
C VAL A 329 4.08 5.47 19.27
N LYS A 330 4.07 5.24 17.96
CA LYS A 330 3.48 4.04 17.36
C LYS A 330 4.41 2.84 17.59
N GLY A 331 3.86 1.76 18.13
CA GLY A 331 4.56 0.51 18.42
C GLY A 331 3.98 -0.67 17.65
N ASN A 332 4.74 -1.77 17.63
CA ASN A 332 4.30 -3.06 17.12
C ASN A 332 3.99 -4.01 18.27
N PHE A 333 2.97 -4.84 18.10
CA PHE A 333 2.72 -5.92 19.07
C PHE A 333 3.87 -6.92 19.02
N PRO A 334 4.28 -7.48 20.17
CA PRO A 334 5.07 -8.70 20.14
C PRO A 334 4.28 -9.79 19.39
N TYR A 335 4.97 -10.65 18.64
CA TYR A 335 4.44 -11.69 17.72
C TYR A 335 3.39 -12.67 18.30
N LYS A 336 3.01 -12.53 19.57
CA LYS A 336 1.96 -13.29 20.22
C LYS A 336 1.09 -12.36 21.07
N ASN A 337 -0.09 -12.01 20.54
CA ASN A 337 -1.11 -11.31 21.29
C ASN A 337 -2.32 -12.22 21.48
N GLU A 338 -2.81 -12.37 22.71
CA GLU A 338 -3.95 -13.24 23.04
C GLU A 338 -5.30 -12.58 22.71
N LEU A 339 -5.30 -11.28 22.43
CA LEU A 339 -6.48 -10.48 22.13
C LEU A 339 -6.48 -10.04 20.66
N ASN A 340 -7.68 -10.01 20.07
CA ASN A 340 -7.90 -9.55 18.70
C ASN A 340 -7.71 -8.04 18.62
N ALA A 341 -6.55 -7.60 18.12
CA ALA A 341 -6.19 -6.19 18.02
C ALA A 341 -7.09 -5.47 17.00
N ALA A 342 -7.66 -4.35 17.41
CA ALA A 342 -8.45 -3.44 16.59
C ALA A 342 -7.73 -2.12 16.28
N SER A 343 -6.59 -1.88 16.91
CA SER A 343 -5.64 -0.81 16.58
C SER A 343 -4.22 -1.35 16.70
N ARG A 344 -3.22 -0.57 16.25
CA ARG A 344 -1.83 -0.76 16.68
C ARG A 344 -1.65 -0.42 18.16
N MET A 345 -0.46 -0.73 18.66
CA MET A 345 -0.01 -0.35 19.98
C MET A 345 0.57 1.08 19.94
N TYR A 346 0.29 1.88 20.97
CA TYR A 346 0.82 3.24 21.09
C TYR A 346 1.37 3.49 22.50
N ASP A 347 2.59 3.98 22.56
CA ASP A 347 3.28 4.39 23.77
C ASP A 347 3.10 5.90 23.98
N VAL A 348 2.31 6.27 24.99
CA VAL A 348 2.31 7.66 25.48
C VAL A 348 3.53 7.81 26.38
N LYS A 349 4.47 8.66 25.99
CA LYS A 349 5.75 8.89 26.69
C LYS A 349 5.79 10.29 27.28
N ILE A 350 6.45 10.39 28.43
CA ILE A 350 6.72 11.64 29.13
C ILE A 350 8.22 11.91 29.07
N ASN A 351 8.63 13.10 28.66
CA ASN A 351 10.04 13.51 28.59
C ASN A 351 10.30 14.72 29.49
N ASN A 352 10.04 14.55 30.78
CA ASN A 352 10.33 15.51 31.83
C ASN A 352 11.47 14.96 32.72
N SER A 353 12.13 15.81 33.50
CA SER A 353 13.30 15.39 34.33
C SER A 353 13.07 14.22 35.30
N TYR A 354 11.82 13.83 35.56
CA TYR A 354 11.45 12.71 36.43
C TYR A 354 10.57 11.66 35.72
N ASP A 355 10.52 11.67 34.38
CA ASP A 355 9.70 10.79 33.52
C ASP A 355 8.24 10.64 34.00
N SER A 356 7.74 11.65 34.69
CA SER A 356 6.43 11.66 35.33
C SER A 356 5.89 13.08 35.47
N ILE A 357 4.56 13.18 35.41
CA ILE A 357 3.83 14.44 35.56
C ILE A 357 2.68 14.25 36.55
N SER A 358 2.43 15.28 37.36
CA SER A 358 1.27 15.28 38.25
C SER A 358 0.03 15.81 37.54
N LEU A 359 -1.05 15.02 37.51
CA LEU A 359 -2.32 15.39 36.91
C LEU A 359 -3.25 16.00 37.97
N ARG A 360 -3.80 17.20 37.70
CA ARG A 360 -4.89 17.78 38.49
C ARG A 360 -6.27 17.41 37.96
N LYS A 361 -6.37 17.18 36.65
CA LYS A 361 -7.56 16.73 35.94
C LYS A 361 -7.20 15.50 35.10
N PRO A 362 -8.17 14.64 34.78
CA PRO A 362 -7.91 13.51 33.91
C PRO A 362 -7.68 13.95 32.46
N MET A 363 -6.89 13.18 31.71
CA MET A 363 -6.67 13.40 30.27
C MET A 363 -7.54 12.45 29.45
N LYS A 364 -7.98 12.86 28.26
CA LYS A 364 -8.82 12.03 27.38
C LYS A 364 -7.96 11.41 26.28
N LEU A 365 -7.75 10.11 26.32
CA LEU A 365 -7.04 9.36 25.28
C LEU A 365 -8.06 8.78 24.29
N LYS A 366 -7.95 9.14 23.02
CA LYS A 366 -8.85 8.76 21.92
C LYS A 366 -8.10 7.96 20.86
N PHE A 367 -8.78 6.98 20.27
CA PHE A 367 -8.35 6.22 19.11
C PHE A 367 -9.40 6.35 18.02
N LYS A 368 -8.99 6.65 16.78
CA LYS A 368 -9.87 6.54 15.61
C LYS A 368 -10.39 5.11 15.53
N TYR A 369 -11.71 4.93 15.58
CA TYR A 369 -12.35 3.61 15.62
C TYR A 369 -13.83 3.69 15.24
N GLU A 370 -14.22 2.96 14.19
CA GLU A 370 -15.60 2.88 13.68
C GLU A 370 -16.20 1.46 13.78
N GLY A 371 -15.60 0.60 14.60
CA GLY A 371 -16.04 -0.79 14.72
C GLY A 371 -17.12 -1.02 15.78
N ASN A 372 -17.21 -2.26 16.24
CA ASN A 372 -18.28 -2.73 17.13
C ASN A 372 -18.05 -2.35 18.60
N LYS A 373 -19.15 -2.27 19.37
CA LYS A 373 -19.19 -1.88 20.79
C LYS A 373 -18.48 -2.86 21.74
N ASN A 374 -18.13 -4.05 21.27
CA ASN A 374 -17.31 -5.00 22.02
C ASN A 374 -15.83 -4.61 22.07
N ALA A 375 -15.41 -3.55 21.38
CA ALA A 375 -14.07 -3.00 21.53
C ALA A 375 -13.82 -2.37 22.90
N GLY A 376 -12.56 -2.28 23.27
CA GLY A 376 -12.10 -1.59 24.48
C GLY A 376 -10.67 -1.11 24.33
N ILE A 377 -10.35 -0.03 25.02
CA ILE A 377 -8.98 0.45 25.20
C ILE A 377 -8.37 -0.30 26.38
N TYR A 378 -7.16 -0.82 26.19
CA TYR A 378 -6.42 -1.53 27.20
C TYR A 378 -5.07 -0.85 27.42
N LYS A 379 -4.57 -0.91 28.64
CA LYS A 379 -3.22 -0.50 29.02
C LYS A 379 -2.37 -1.72 29.32
N LEU A 380 -1.17 -1.82 28.75
CA LEU A 380 -0.22 -2.86 29.10
C LEU A 380 0.40 -2.57 30.49
N LYS A 381 0.32 -3.54 31.39
CA LYS A 381 0.96 -3.49 32.71
C LYS A 381 1.40 -4.90 33.11
N ASP A 382 2.66 -5.06 33.51
CA ASP A 382 3.23 -6.36 33.92
C ASP A 382 3.00 -7.48 32.88
N ASN A 383 3.20 -7.16 31.60
CA ASN A 383 2.92 -8.01 30.43
C ASN A 383 1.45 -8.47 30.28
N LYS A 384 0.50 -7.74 30.88
CA LYS A 384 -0.93 -8.00 30.76
C LYS A 384 -1.68 -6.77 30.27
N TRP A 385 -2.59 -6.99 29.33
CA TRP A 385 -3.52 -5.96 28.87
C TRP A 385 -4.65 -5.79 29.87
N LEU A 386 -4.73 -4.61 30.49
CA LEU A 386 -5.77 -4.26 31.45
C LEU A 386 -6.75 -3.30 30.80
N TYR A 387 -8.01 -3.74 30.68
CA TYR A 387 -9.08 -2.91 30.14
C TYR A 387 -9.25 -1.61 30.92
N LEU A 388 -9.48 -0.51 30.20
CA LEU A 388 -9.81 0.82 30.71
C LEU A 388 -11.24 1.18 30.32
N SER A 389 -11.91 1.99 31.14
CA SER A 389 -13.29 2.42 30.88
C SER A 389 -13.40 3.14 29.55
N SER A 390 -13.90 2.42 28.54
CA SER A 390 -13.95 2.88 27.17
C SER A 390 -15.35 3.36 26.82
N LYS A 391 -15.42 4.52 26.17
CA LYS A 391 -16.64 5.13 25.66
C LYS A 391 -16.48 5.37 24.16
N PHE A 392 -17.61 5.45 23.47
CA PHE A 392 -17.65 5.70 22.03
C PHE A 392 -18.18 7.12 21.79
N GLU A 393 -17.58 7.78 20.81
CA GLU A 393 -17.94 9.07 20.24
C GLU A 393 -17.80 8.94 18.72
N ASP A 394 -18.51 9.71 17.91
CA ASP A 394 -18.54 9.50 16.46
C ASP A 394 -17.12 9.44 15.87
N GLY A 395 -16.75 8.28 15.29
CA GLY A 395 -15.42 8.01 14.73
C GLY A 395 -14.32 7.62 15.73
N TYR A 396 -14.60 7.58 17.04
CA TYR A 396 -13.59 7.36 18.08
C TYR A 396 -14.04 6.44 19.22
N ILE A 397 -13.08 5.70 19.78
CA ILE A 397 -13.17 5.10 21.12
C ILE A 397 -12.22 5.86 22.05
N TYR A 398 -12.64 6.16 23.28
CA TYR A 398 -11.85 6.94 24.22
C TYR A 398 -11.94 6.47 25.67
N THR A 399 -10.91 6.79 26.45
CA THR A 399 -10.84 6.55 27.91
C THR A 399 -10.29 7.79 28.63
N MET A 400 -10.67 7.96 29.89
CA MET A 400 -10.05 8.97 30.77
C MET A 400 -8.87 8.37 31.53
N ILE A 401 -7.76 9.12 31.60
CA ILE A 401 -6.56 8.79 32.35
C ILE A 401 -6.56 9.59 33.66
N ASP A 402 -6.93 8.94 34.77
CA ASP A 402 -7.12 9.57 36.09
C ASP A 402 -5.88 9.48 37.01
N ASN A 403 -4.70 9.19 36.47
CA ASN A 403 -3.52 8.91 37.31
C ASN A 403 -2.90 10.20 37.87
N HIS A 404 -2.91 10.38 39.18
CA HIS A 404 -2.36 11.57 39.85
C HIS A 404 -0.86 11.79 39.56
N TYR A 405 -0.11 10.72 39.29
CA TYR A 405 1.28 10.76 38.87
C TYR A 405 1.46 9.87 37.64
N TYR A 406 1.33 10.49 36.47
CA TYR A 406 1.35 9.80 35.19
C TYR A 406 2.77 9.68 34.65
N THR A 407 3.18 8.45 34.36
CA THR A 407 4.52 8.09 33.84
C THR A 407 4.47 7.62 32.38
N GLY A 408 3.39 7.94 31.67
CA GLY A 408 3.12 7.34 30.36
C GLY A 408 2.45 5.97 30.44
N GLY A 409 2.46 5.28 29.31
CA GLY A 409 1.99 3.91 29.21
C GLY A 409 1.74 3.46 27.78
N THR A 410 1.66 2.15 27.62
CA THR A 410 1.38 1.51 26.35
C THR A 410 -0.10 1.16 26.27
N TYR A 411 -0.75 1.55 25.17
CA TYR A 411 -2.18 1.41 24.97
C TYR A 411 -2.51 0.80 23.61
N ALA A 412 -3.64 0.11 23.53
CA ALA A 412 -4.18 -0.43 22.29
C ALA A 412 -5.69 -0.66 22.42
N VAL A 413 -6.37 -0.73 21.28
CA VAL A 413 -7.77 -1.15 21.18
C VAL A 413 -7.81 -2.63 20.85
N PHE A 414 -8.62 -3.38 21.60
CA PHE A 414 -8.88 -4.80 21.37
C PHE A 414 -10.39 -5.05 21.26
N LEU A 415 -10.75 -6.01 20.41
CA LEU A 415 -12.07 -6.64 20.43
C LEU A 415 -12.11 -7.63 21.60
N ASP A 416 -13.16 -7.52 22.41
CA ASP A 416 -13.42 -8.44 23.52
C ASP A 416 -14.55 -9.39 23.14
N ASP A 417 -14.18 -10.60 22.72
CA ASP A 417 -15.14 -11.64 22.32
C ASP A 417 -16.01 -12.11 23.49
N ASN A 418 -15.55 -11.87 24.73
CA ASN A 418 -16.30 -12.18 25.95
C ASN A 418 -17.10 -10.98 26.47
N TYR A 419 -17.22 -9.90 25.69
CA TYR A 419 -17.98 -8.73 26.07
C TYR A 419 -19.44 -9.11 26.41
N LEU A 420 -19.83 -8.78 27.64
CA LEU A 420 -21.17 -9.03 28.16
C LEU A 420 -21.84 -7.72 28.57
N GLU A 421 -22.84 -7.31 27.80
CA GLU A 421 -23.69 -6.18 28.18
C GLU A 421 -24.63 -6.61 29.34
N LEU A 422 -24.40 -6.03 30.51
CA LEU A 422 -25.13 -6.32 31.75
C LEU A 422 -26.37 -5.44 31.87
N LYS A 423 -27.54 -6.07 32.05
CA LYS A 423 -28.83 -5.38 31.96
C LYS A 423 -29.21 -4.59 33.21
N ASP A 424 -28.71 -5.01 34.38
CA ASP A 424 -29.13 -4.53 35.69
C ASP A 424 -28.16 -3.52 36.34
N ILE A 425 -27.18 -3.05 35.57
CA ILE A 425 -26.21 -2.05 36.04
C ILE A 425 -26.36 -0.70 35.32
N LYS A 426 -27.27 -0.59 34.34
CA LYS A 426 -27.49 0.66 33.62
C LYS A 426 -27.93 1.76 34.61
N ASN A 427 -27.25 2.89 34.59
CA ASN A 427 -27.42 4.01 35.53
C ASN A 427 -27.11 3.66 36.99
N HIS A 428 -26.47 2.52 37.26
CA HIS A 428 -26.04 2.15 38.60
C HIS A 428 -24.79 2.96 38.99
N TRP A 429 -24.68 3.37 40.26
CA TRP A 429 -23.58 4.23 40.72
C TRP A 429 -22.18 3.63 40.51
N ALA A 430 -22.09 2.30 40.46
CA ALA A 430 -20.86 1.53 40.22
C ALA A 430 -20.76 0.94 38.80
N GLU A 431 -21.61 1.36 37.85
CA GLU A 431 -21.69 0.77 36.50
C GLU A 431 -20.32 0.68 35.82
N GLU A 432 -19.58 1.79 35.83
CA GLU A 432 -18.26 1.89 35.23
C GLU A 432 -17.27 0.91 35.86
N GLU A 433 -17.16 0.91 37.19
CA GLU A 433 -16.23 0.02 37.89
C GLU A 433 -16.60 -1.45 37.70
N ILE A 434 -17.90 -1.77 37.65
CA ILE A 434 -18.38 -3.12 37.37
C ILE A 434 -17.97 -3.56 35.97
N ASN A 435 -18.20 -2.74 34.95
CA ASN A 435 -17.78 -3.04 33.58
C ASN A 435 -16.27 -3.26 33.49
N ILE A 436 -15.47 -2.45 34.18
CA ILE A 436 -14.02 -2.65 34.21
C ILE A 436 -13.65 -4.02 34.81
N PHE A 437 -14.22 -4.36 35.95
CA PHE A 437 -13.89 -5.59 36.68
C PHE A 437 -14.35 -6.85 35.96
N VAL A 438 -15.47 -6.77 35.25
CA VAL A 438 -15.99 -7.86 34.42
C VAL A 438 -15.11 -8.07 33.19
N ARG A 439 -14.75 -7.00 32.47
CA ARG A 439 -13.85 -7.09 31.30
C ARG A 439 -12.41 -7.47 31.65
N ARG A 440 -11.97 -7.21 32.89
CA ARG A 440 -10.69 -7.73 33.42
C ARG A 440 -10.79 -9.17 33.97
N ASN A 441 -11.96 -9.80 33.89
CA ASN A 441 -12.24 -11.14 34.40
C ASN A 441 -11.96 -11.31 35.92
N TYR A 442 -11.99 -10.22 36.69
CA TYR A 442 -11.82 -10.28 38.16
C TYR A 442 -13.10 -10.76 38.85
N ILE A 443 -14.25 -10.45 38.27
CA ILE A 443 -15.55 -10.89 38.74
C ILE A 443 -16.43 -11.14 37.52
N SER A 444 -17.35 -12.10 37.61
CA SER A 444 -18.23 -12.45 36.50
C SER A 444 -19.68 -12.08 36.84
N GLY A 445 -20.46 -11.77 35.81
CA GLY A 445 -21.92 -11.73 35.88
C GLY A 445 -22.52 -13.13 35.89
N TYR A 446 -23.84 -13.18 35.87
CA TYR A 446 -24.64 -14.40 35.79
C TYR A 446 -25.01 -14.69 34.34
N LYS A 447 -25.38 -15.94 34.06
CA LYS A 447 -25.78 -16.40 32.72
C LYS A 447 -26.99 -15.66 32.14
N ASP A 448 -27.82 -15.07 33.01
CA ASP A 448 -29.00 -14.28 32.67
C ASP A 448 -28.68 -12.83 32.24
N LYS A 449 -27.39 -12.50 32.07
CA LYS A 449 -26.87 -11.15 31.77
C LYS A 449 -27.10 -10.14 32.90
N THR A 450 -27.15 -10.60 34.15
CA THR A 450 -27.19 -9.74 35.35
C THR A 450 -25.87 -9.75 36.10
N PHE A 451 -25.58 -8.70 36.86
CA PHE A 451 -24.46 -8.63 37.80
C PHE A 451 -24.89 -8.77 39.26
N ARG A 452 -26.12 -8.34 39.56
CA ARG A 452 -26.77 -8.27 40.89
C ARG A 452 -25.96 -7.39 41.84
N PRO A 453 -25.80 -6.09 41.57
CA PRO A 453 -24.90 -5.21 42.30
C PRO A 453 -25.16 -5.16 43.81
N GLU A 454 -26.43 -5.22 44.21
CA GLU A 454 -26.89 -5.16 45.61
C GLU A 454 -26.83 -6.50 46.35
N LYS A 455 -26.46 -7.60 45.68
CA LYS A 455 -26.36 -8.90 46.34
C LYS A 455 -25.17 -8.89 47.31
N ASN A 456 -25.40 -9.35 48.53
CA ASN A 456 -24.32 -9.57 49.49
C ASN A 456 -23.33 -10.63 49.00
N VAL A 457 -22.05 -10.41 49.30
CA VAL A 457 -20.97 -11.31 48.91
C VAL A 457 -20.59 -12.25 50.03
N SER A 458 -20.43 -13.53 49.72
CA SER A 458 -19.94 -14.53 50.67
C SER A 458 -18.43 -14.39 50.92
N ARG A 459 -17.98 -14.85 52.07
CA ARG A 459 -16.55 -14.82 52.44
C ARG A 459 -15.69 -15.57 51.42
N GLY A 460 -16.19 -16.68 50.88
CA GLY A 460 -15.53 -17.44 49.81
C GLY A 460 -15.45 -16.66 48.50
N GLU A 461 -16.56 -16.05 48.06
CA GLU A 461 -16.58 -15.20 46.87
C GLU A 461 -15.60 -14.03 46.98
N PHE A 462 -15.55 -13.35 48.14
CA PHE A 462 -14.62 -12.24 48.36
C PHE A 462 -13.16 -12.67 48.22
N VAL A 463 -12.79 -13.81 48.81
CA VAL A 463 -11.43 -14.33 48.70
C VAL A 463 -11.09 -14.79 47.28
N THR A 464 -12.06 -15.31 46.52
CA THR A 464 -11.85 -15.62 45.09
C THR A 464 -11.60 -14.36 44.27
N ILE A 465 -12.31 -13.25 44.52
CA ILE A 465 -12.05 -11.96 43.87
C ILE A 465 -10.65 -11.47 44.24
N LEU A 466 -10.29 -11.55 45.52
CA LEU A 466 -8.94 -11.20 46.01
C LEU A 466 -7.86 -12.02 45.31
N ASP A 467 -8.05 -13.33 45.16
CA ASP A 467 -7.12 -14.24 44.48
C ASP A 467 -6.92 -13.86 43.01
N ARG A 468 -8.01 -13.55 42.28
CA ARG A 468 -7.94 -13.15 40.87
C ARG A 468 -7.20 -11.83 40.66
N ILE A 469 -7.39 -10.86 41.56
CA ILE A 469 -6.76 -9.54 41.47
C ILE A 469 -5.27 -9.60 41.80
N TYR A 470 -4.91 -10.28 42.91
CA TYR A 470 -3.53 -10.31 43.40
C TYR A 470 -2.74 -11.53 42.91
N ASN A 471 -3.37 -12.44 42.16
CA ASN A 471 -2.79 -13.67 41.62
C ASN A 471 -2.02 -14.47 42.69
N LEU A 472 -2.72 -14.88 43.75
CA LEU A 472 -2.09 -15.46 44.94
C LEU A 472 -1.42 -16.81 44.61
N ARG A 473 -0.25 -17.03 45.22
CA ARG A 473 0.56 -18.24 45.03
C ARG A 473 0.47 -19.16 46.24
N TYR A 474 0.58 -20.45 46.01
CA TYR A 474 0.76 -21.44 47.08
C TYR A 474 2.20 -21.39 47.61
N PRO A 475 2.42 -21.53 48.94
CA PRO A 475 3.74 -21.86 49.47
C PRO A 475 4.08 -23.33 49.16
N TRP A 476 5.37 -23.68 49.23
CA TRP A 476 5.89 -25.03 48.92
C TRP A 476 5.27 -26.16 49.76
N SER A 477 4.68 -25.86 50.92
CA SER A 477 3.91 -26.82 51.70
C SER A 477 2.69 -26.15 52.34
N TYR A 478 1.50 -26.74 52.18
CA TYR A 478 0.28 -26.26 52.84
C TYR A 478 -0.65 -27.42 53.24
N ASN A 479 -1.20 -27.34 54.45
CA ASN A 479 -2.21 -28.28 54.93
C ASN A 479 -3.61 -27.85 54.45
N GLN A 480 -4.11 -28.55 53.43
CA GLN A 480 -5.43 -28.31 52.83
C GLN A 480 -6.64 -28.59 53.76
N HIS A 481 -6.40 -29.15 54.96
CA HIS A 481 -7.44 -29.57 55.92
C HIS A 481 -7.41 -28.76 57.23
N LYS A 482 -6.88 -27.52 57.20
CA LYS A 482 -6.75 -26.66 58.40
C LYS A 482 -8.08 -26.37 59.11
N PHE A 483 -9.20 -26.28 58.38
CA PHE A 483 -10.51 -25.92 58.93
C PHE A 483 -11.46 -27.11 59.01
N LYS A 484 -12.31 -27.14 60.04
CA LYS A 484 -13.31 -28.20 60.26
C LYS A 484 -14.32 -28.30 59.10
N ASP A 485 -14.59 -27.19 58.42
CA ASP A 485 -15.58 -27.06 57.35
C ASP A 485 -14.96 -27.05 55.94
N HIS A 486 -13.73 -27.57 55.76
CA HIS A 486 -13.05 -27.62 54.45
C HIS A 486 -13.82 -28.38 53.36
N MET A 487 -14.71 -29.31 53.75
CA MET A 487 -15.56 -30.05 52.82
C MET A 487 -16.60 -29.18 52.11
N VAL A 488 -17.05 -28.08 52.73
CA VAL A 488 -18.06 -27.17 52.14
C VAL A 488 -17.46 -26.00 51.35
N PHE A 489 -16.14 -25.98 51.15
CA PHE A 489 -15.46 -24.90 50.41
C PHE A 489 -15.83 -24.88 48.92
N GLY A 490 -16.13 -26.05 48.34
CA GLY A 490 -16.52 -26.18 46.94
C GLY A 490 -15.60 -25.41 45.99
N PRO A 491 -16.13 -24.52 45.12
CA PRO A 491 -15.35 -23.81 44.11
C PRO A 491 -14.37 -22.78 44.69
N TYR A 492 -14.51 -22.39 45.96
CA TYR A 492 -13.64 -21.39 46.59
C TYR A 492 -12.38 -22.01 47.20
N ARG A 493 -12.28 -23.36 47.23
CA ARG A 493 -11.25 -24.10 47.98
C ARG A 493 -9.84 -23.60 47.70
N ASP A 494 -9.49 -23.43 46.42
CA ASP A 494 -8.14 -22.99 46.05
C ASP A 494 -7.83 -21.58 46.51
N SER A 495 -8.73 -20.63 46.25
CA SER A 495 -8.54 -19.24 46.66
C SER A 495 -8.47 -19.10 48.18
N ILE A 496 -9.30 -19.85 48.92
CA ILE A 496 -9.27 -19.87 50.39
C ILE A 496 -7.92 -20.39 50.88
N ASN A 497 -7.48 -21.53 50.36
CA ASN A 497 -6.22 -22.14 50.77
C ASN A 497 -5.04 -21.20 50.50
N LYS A 498 -4.99 -20.57 49.33
CA LYS A 498 -3.97 -19.57 48.99
C LYS A 498 -4.01 -18.37 49.94
N ALA A 499 -5.16 -17.75 50.15
CA ALA A 499 -5.26 -16.56 51.00
C ALA A 499 -4.89 -16.85 52.47
N VAL A 500 -5.25 -18.03 52.97
CA VAL A 500 -4.88 -18.48 54.31
C VAL A 500 -3.39 -18.77 54.41
N SER A 501 -2.82 -19.40 53.38
CA SER A 501 -1.38 -19.67 53.30
C SER A 501 -0.53 -18.41 53.31
N ASN A 502 -0.99 -17.37 52.60
CA ASN A 502 -0.33 -16.07 52.54
C ASN A 502 -0.56 -15.23 53.81
N GLY A 503 -1.34 -15.72 54.78
CA GLY A 503 -1.64 -15.00 56.02
C GLY A 503 -2.62 -13.84 55.85
N TYR A 504 -3.27 -13.71 54.70
CA TYR A 504 -4.19 -12.60 54.41
C TYR A 504 -5.54 -12.78 55.10
N ILE A 505 -5.94 -14.02 55.37
CA ILE A 505 -7.18 -14.33 56.06
C ILE A 505 -6.99 -15.48 57.04
N ASN A 506 -7.71 -15.41 58.16
CA ASN A 506 -7.79 -16.46 59.17
C ASN A 506 -9.23 -16.97 59.26
N GLY A 507 -9.41 -18.20 59.75
CA GLY A 507 -10.72 -18.68 60.16
C GLY A 507 -11.16 -18.06 61.48
N TYR A 508 -12.35 -18.45 61.92
CA TYR A 508 -12.91 -18.07 63.21
C TYR A 508 -12.28 -18.88 64.34
N THR A 509 -12.55 -18.46 65.58
CA THR A 509 -12.02 -19.07 66.81
C THR A 509 -12.48 -20.52 67.04
N ASP A 510 -13.53 -20.97 66.35
CA ASP A 510 -14.07 -22.34 66.41
C ASP A 510 -13.40 -23.31 65.41
N ASN A 511 -12.35 -22.85 64.71
CA ASN A 511 -11.64 -23.53 63.62
C ASN A 511 -12.48 -23.76 62.36
N THR A 512 -13.47 -22.89 62.08
CA THR A 512 -14.22 -22.85 60.81
C THR A 512 -13.80 -21.67 59.93
N PHE A 513 -14.06 -21.75 58.62
CA PHE A 513 -13.87 -20.63 57.68
C PHE A 513 -15.19 -19.98 57.25
N ARG A 514 -16.28 -20.74 57.17
CA ARG A 514 -17.65 -20.31 56.79
C ARG A 514 -17.70 -19.65 55.40
N PRO A 515 -17.34 -20.36 54.32
CA PRO A 515 -17.18 -19.77 52.98
C PRO A 515 -18.48 -19.22 52.39
N ASN A 516 -19.63 -19.80 52.74
CA ASN A 516 -20.93 -19.43 52.17
C ASN A 516 -21.67 -18.34 52.99
N VAL A 517 -21.06 -17.85 54.07
CA VAL A 517 -21.63 -16.77 54.90
C VAL A 517 -21.25 -15.42 54.31
N ALA A 518 -22.20 -14.49 54.28
CA ALA A 518 -21.96 -13.12 53.82
C ALA A 518 -20.89 -12.43 54.67
N ILE A 519 -19.97 -11.73 54.03
CA ILE A 519 -18.85 -11.07 54.70
C ILE A 519 -19.20 -9.65 55.13
N SER A 520 -18.79 -9.27 56.33
CA SER A 520 -19.01 -7.92 56.88
C SER A 520 -17.95 -6.91 56.46
N TYR A 521 -18.28 -5.61 56.50
CA TYR A 521 -17.30 -4.54 56.26
C TYR A 521 -16.10 -4.61 57.22
N GLN A 522 -16.36 -4.99 58.48
CA GLN A 522 -15.32 -5.17 59.50
C GLN A 522 -14.30 -6.24 59.11
N GLU A 523 -14.78 -7.39 58.64
CA GLU A 523 -13.92 -8.48 58.22
C GLU A 523 -13.11 -8.12 56.97
N ILE A 524 -13.70 -7.41 56.03
CA ILE A 524 -12.98 -6.88 54.86
C ILE A 524 -11.86 -5.95 55.30
N GLU A 525 -12.13 -5.00 56.20
CA GLU A 525 -11.09 -4.11 56.70
C GLU A 525 -9.91 -4.91 57.29
N TRP A 526 -10.18 -5.94 58.09
CA TRP A 526 -9.14 -6.79 58.66
C TRP A 526 -8.36 -7.58 57.60
N ILE A 527 -9.02 -8.10 56.58
CA ILE A 527 -8.35 -8.84 55.50
C ILE A 527 -7.47 -7.90 54.68
N ILE A 528 -7.99 -6.72 54.30
CA ILE A 528 -7.21 -5.73 53.55
C ILE A 528 -6.01 -5.23 54.37
N GLN A 529 -6.15 -5.02 55.68
CA GLN A 529 -5.03 -4.64 56.57
C GLN A 529 -3.91 -5.68 56.63
N ARG A 530 -4.18 -6.95 56.29
CA ARG A 530 -3.17 -8.01 56.21
C ARG A 530 -2.45 -8.07 54.87
N LEU A 531 -2.95 -7.37 53.85
CA LEU A 531 -2.26 -7.30 52.57
C LEU A 531 -0.97 -6.47 52.68
N PRO A 532 0.09 -6.81 51.92
CA PRO A 532 1.33 -6.04 51.90
C PRO A 532 1.09 -4.55 51.63
N GLY A 533 1.67 -3.68 52.45
CA GLY A 533 1.54 -2.22 52.31
C GLY A 533 0.18 -1.62 52.69
N LYS A 534 -0.77 -2.41 53.21
CA LYS A 534 -2.15 -1.94 53.52
C LYS A 534 -2.50 -1.93 55.01
N ARG A 535 -1.53 -2.09 55.92
CA ARG A 535 -1.74 -2.20 57.38
C ARG A 535 -2.55 -1.07 58.02
N ASN A 536 -2.50 0.14 57.43
CA ASN A 536 -3.22 1.32 57.89
C ASN A 536 -4.56 1.56 57.16
N PHE A 537 -4.99 0.63 56.29
CA PHE A 537 -6.24 0.75 55.56
C PHE A 537 -7.43 0.88 56.51
N LYS A 538 -8.34 1.80 56.22
CA LYS A 538 -9.62 1.95 56.92
C LYS A 538 -10.76 2.03 55.93
N TRP A 539 -11.79 1.21 56.12
CA TRP A 539 -12.97 1.20 55.26
C TRP A 539 -13.63 2.58 55.14
N LYS A 540 -13.59 3.37 56.23
CA LYS A 540 -14.10 4.75 56.27
C LYS A 540 -13.53 5.64 55.15
N GLN A 541 -12.31 5.38 54.67
CA GLN A 541 -11.71 6.10 53.54
C GLN A 541 -12.47 5.81 52.24
N ILE A 542 -12.83 4.55 51.99
CA ILE A 542 -13.61 4.13 50.83
C ILE A 542 -15.06 4.59 50.96
N GLU A 543 -15.67 4.44 52.14
CA GLU A 543 -17.03 4.93 52.41
C GLU A 543 -17.16 6.43 52.09
N SER A 544 -16.18 7.24 52.53
CA SER A 544 -16.20 8.68 52.27
C SER A 544 -16.08 9.01 50.78
N LYS A 545 -15.29 8.24 50.03
CA LYS A 545 -15.18 8.36 48.57
C LYS A 545 -16.47 7.96 47.87
N ILE A 546 -17.10 6.85 48.25
CA ILE A 546 -18.38 6.43 47.66
C ILE A 546 -19.44 7.53 47.83
N ILE A 547 -19.54 8.10 49.03
CA ILE A 547 -20.51 9.19 49.29
C ILE A 547 -20.19 10.42 48.44
N LYS A 548 -18.93 10.84 48.43
CA LYS A 548 -18.51 12.06 47.73
C LYS A 548 -18.62 11.93 46.21
N ASP A 549 -18.09 10.85 45.66
CA ASP A 549 -17.88 10.69 44.22
C ASP A 549 -19.12 10.10 43.54
N LYS A 550 -19.94 9.33 44.27
CA LYS A 550 -21.06 8.56 43.72
C LYS A 550 -22.41 8.91 44.33
N GLY A 551 -22.47 9.72 45.38
CA GLY A 551 -23.71 10.08 46.07
C GLY A 551 -24.42 8.91 46.76
N TYR A 552 -23.79 7.74 46.85
CA TYR A 552 -24.34 6.53 47.45
C TYR A 552 -23.94 6.44 48.92
N ARG A 553 -24.83 5.97 49.79
CA ARG A 553 -24.60 5.82 51.23
C ARG A 553 -24.44 4.34 51.61
N PRO A 554 -23.21 3.84 51.82
CA PRO A 554 -22.96 2.46 52.24
C PRO A 554 -23.63 2.08 53.55
N ALA A 555 -24.00 0.81 53.70
CA ALA A 555 -24.60 0.30 54.94
C ALA A 555 -23.61 0.29 56.13
N SER A 556 -22.30 0.38 55.86
CA SER A 556 -21.25 0.56 56.86
C SER A 556 -21.43 1.80 57.74
N LYS A 557 -22.12 2.83 57.22
CA LYS A 557 -22.47 4.03 57.99
C LYS A 557 -23.32 3.72 59.21
N ASP A 558 -24.15 2.69 59.13
CA ASP A 558 -24.97 2.26 60.26
C ASP A 558 -24.17 1.34 61.17
N SER A 559 -23.43 0.39 60.58
CA SER A 559 -22.62 -0.57 61.33
C SER A 559 -21.63 -1.31 60.43
N MET A 560 -20.38 -1.42 60.89
CA MET A 560 -19.35 -2.24 60.27
C MET A 560 -19.66 -3.75 60.29
N LYS A 561 -20.66 -4.18 61.08
CA LYS A 561 -21.12 -5.59 61.12
C LYS A 561 -22.10 -5.93 60.00
N LYS A 562 -22.61 -4.94 59.26
CA LYS A 562 -23.44 -5.21 58.08
C LYS A 562 -22.61 -5.85 56.96
N ASN A 563 -23.30 -6.54 56.08
CA ASN A 563 -22.67 -7.23 54.95
C ASN A 563 -22.46 -6.28 53.79
N ILE A 564 -21.38 -6.50 53.06
CA ILE A 564 -21.02 -5.71 51.88
C ILE A 564 -21.67 -6.29 50.61
N THR A 565 -22.00 -5.40 49.69
CA THR A 565 -22.57 -5.76 48.38
C THR A 565 -21.49 -6.01 47.32
N ARG A 566 -21.88 -6.60 46.20
CA ARG A 566 -20.99 -6.82 45.04
C ARG A 566 -20.46 -5.51 44.47
N ALA A 567 -21.31 -4.50 44.32
CA ALA A 567 -20.91 -3.19 43.82
C ALA A 567 -19.88 -2.51 44.73
N GLU A 568 -20.07 -2.57 46.04
CA GLU A 568 -19.13 -1.99 47.00
C GLU A 568 -17.77 -2.70 47.00
N ILE A 569 -17.73 -4.02 46.81
CA ILE A 569 -16.46 -4.76 46.66
C ILE A 569 -15.71 -4.36 45.39
N VAL A 570 -16.44 -4.21 44.29
CA VAL A 570 -15.86 -3.72 43.03
C VAL A 570 -15.26 -2.33 43.23
N TYR A 571 -16.00 -1.41 43.83
CA TYR A 571 -15.52 -0.04 44.07
C TYR A 571 -14.34 0.01 45.05
N LEU A 572 -14.33 -0.83 46.09
CA LEU A 572 -13.20 -1.02 47.00
C LEU A 572 -11.93 -1.36 46.22
N PHE A 573 -11.97 -2.44 45.44
CA PHE A 573 -10.77 -2.90 44.73
C PHE A 573 -10.38 -1.99 43.58
N TYR A 574 -11.34 -1.31 42.95
CA TYR A 574 -11.06 -0.28 41.96
C TYR A 574 -10.20 0.83 42.57
N ASN A 575 -10.54 1.29 43.76
CA ASN A 575 -9.77 2.32 44.47
C ASN A 575 -8.42 1.83 45.03
N LEU A 576 -8.30 0.54 45.37
CA LEU A 576 -7.05 -0.02 45.87
C LEU A 576 -6.00 -0.27 44.79
N ASN A 577 -6.43 -0.40 43.53
CA ASN A 577 -5.59 -0.74 42.38
C ASN A 577 -5.55 0.36 41.30
N ARG A 578 -6.02 1.58 41.65
CA ARG A 578 -5.96 2.77 40.79
C ARG A 578 -4.51 3.22 40.60
#